data_AF-A0A1T4VR28-F1
#
_entry.id   AF-A0A1T4VR28-F1
#
_cell.length_a   1.000
_cell.length_b   1.000
_cell.length_c   1.000
_cell.angle_alpha   90.00
_cell.angle_beta   90.00
_cell.angle_gamma   90.00
#
_symmetry.space_group_name_H-M   'P 1'
#
loop_
_entity.id
_entity.type
_entity.pdbx_description
1 polymer ?
#
loop_
_entity_poly.entity_id
_entity_poly.type
_entity_poly.pdbx_seq_one_letter_code
_entity_poly.pdbx_strand_id
1 'polypeptide(L)' 'MARLGKQLEQGADFPRMTWTLLDGSRFTLPDDLGERWSVVILLRGHW' A
#
# COMPACT_ATOMS: atom_id res chain seq x y z
N MET A 1 -15.61 1.82 18.60
CA MET A 1 -15.44 2.88 17.58
C MET A 1 -14.29 2.46 16.66
N ALA A 2 -14.55 2.28 15.36
CA ALA A 2 -13.46 2.04 14.41
C ALA A 2 -12.73 3.37 14.14
N ARG A 3 -11.41 3.39 14.31
CA ARG A 3 -10.59 4.54 13.92
C ARG A 3 -10.42 4.49 12.40
N LEU A 4 -11.16 5.31 11.67
CA LEU A 4 -10.96 5.50 10.23
C LEU A 4 -9.57 6.11 10.02
N GLY A 5 -8.80 5.53 9.09
CA GLY A 5 -7.50 6.07 8.68
C GLY A 5 -7.66 7.44 8.01
N LYS A 6 -6.62 8.29 8.10
CA LYS A 6 -6.58 9.58 7.41
C LYS A 6 -6.30 9.33 5.92
N GLN A 7 -7.07 9.96 5.04
CA GLN A 7 -6.79 9.98 3.60
C GLN A 7 -5.48 10.74 3.34
N LEU A 8 -4.67 10.22 2.42
CA LEU A 8 -3.45 10.90 1.97
C LEU A 8 -3.82 12.05 1.02
N GLU A 9 -3.20 13.21 1.24
CA GLU A 9 -3.32 14.37 0.36
C GLU A 9 -2.24 14.33 -0.73
N GLN A 10 -2.40 15.16 -1.77
CA GLN A 10 -1.36 15.30 -2.79
C GLN A 10 -0.04 15.80 -2.18
N GLY A 11 1.07 15.19 -2.59
CA GLY A 11 2.41 15.53 -2.10
C GLY A 11 2.75 14.96 -0.72
N ALA A 12 1.83 14.23 -0.08
CA ALA A 12 2.14 13.49 1.13
C ALA A 12 3.01 12.26 0.82
N ASP A 13 3.95 11.95 1.72
CA ASP A 13 4.72 10.72 1.64
C ASP A 13 3.81 9.50 1.79
N PHE A 14 4.04 8.49 0.96
CA PHE A 14 3.30 7.24 1.06
C PHE A 14 3.75 6.49 2.33
N PRO A 15 2.82 6.04 3.19
CA PRO A 15 3.17 5.40 4.44
C PRO A 15 3.85 4.06 4.19
N ARG A 16 4.86 3.76 5.02
CA ARG A 16 5.52 2.46 4.98
C ARG A 16 4.57 1.37 5.47
N MET A 17 4.32 0.37 4.63
CA MET A 17 3.39 -0.73 4.90
C MET A 17 3.94 -2.04 4.36
N THR A 18 3.87 -3.11 5.15
CA THR A 18 4.31 -4.46 4.75
C THR A 18 3.13 -5.41 4.74
N TRP A 19 2.97 -6.15 3.65
CA TRP A 19 1.98 -7.22 3.51
C TRP A 19 2.68 -8.57 3.34
N THR A 20 1.99 -9.62 3.78
CA THR A 20 2.31 -11.00 3.41
C THR A 20 1.47 -11.36 2.20
N LEU A 21 2.13 -11.77 1.11
CA LEU A 21 1.49 -12.21 -0.11
C LEU A 21 1.03 -13.67 0.01
N LEU A 22 0.23 -14.13 -0.96
CA LEU A 22 -0.36 -15.48 -0.96
C LEU A 22 0.69 -16.60 -0.98
N ASP A 23 1.86 -16.33 -1.55
CA ASP A 23 3.01 -17.24 -1.57
C ASP A 23 3.83 -17.22 -0.26
N GLY A 24 3.41 -16.43 0.74
CA GLY A 24 4.10 -16.25 2.00
C GLY A 24 5.26 -15.24 1.96
N SER A 25 5.58 -14.69 0.79
CA SER A 25 6.59 -13.64 0.66
C SER A 25 6.10 -12.33 1.31
N ARG A 26 7.04 -11.43 1.58
CA ARG A 26 6.74 -10.09 2.12
C ARG A 26 6.94 -9.04 1.05
N PHE A 27 6.03 -8.08 1.00
CA PHE A 27 6.09 -6.93 0.12
C PHE A 27 5.89 -5.66 0.94
N THR A 28 6.80 -4.70 0.80
CA THR A 28 6.83 -3.45 1.56
C THR A 28 6.68 -2.27 0.61
N LEU A 29 5.60 -1.50 0.76
CA LEU A 29 5.46 -0.21 0.09
C LEU A 29 6.01 0.92 0.98
N PRO A 30 6.59 1.98 0.39
CA PRO A 30 6.96 2.09 -1.02
C PRO A 30 8.28 1.38 -1.37
N ASP A 31 9.03 0.86 -0.39
CA ASP A 31 10.40 0.33 -0.51
C ASP A 31 10.62 -0.61 -1.71
N ASP A 32 9.70 -1.54 -1.95
CA ASP A 32 9.82 -2.58 -2.98
C ASP A 32 9.29 -2.15 -4.36
N LEU A 33 8.79 -0.93 -4.53
CA LEU A 33 8.37 -0.40 -5.85
C LEU A 33 9.54 0.06 -6.73
N GLY A 34 10.69 0.32 -6.12
CA GLY A 34 11.87 0.92 -6.77
C GLY A 34 11.70 2.41 -7.08
N GLU A 35 12.74 3.02 -7.69
CA GLU A 35 12.77 4.44 -8.06
C GLU A 35 11.99 4.73 -9.35
N ARG A 36 10.67 4.52 -9.33
CA ARG A 36 9.79 4.79 -10.48
C ARG A 36 8.42 5.28 -10.04
N TRP A 37 7.77 6.03 -10.93
CA TRP A 37 6.35 6.36 -10.76
C TRP A 37 5.49 5.09 -10.79
N SER A 38 4.65 4.94 -9.77
CA SER A 38 3.83 3.75 -9.56
C SER A 38 2.39 4.15 -9.23
N VAL A 39 1.42 3.34 -9.66
CA VAL A 39 0.01 3.48 -9.31
C VAL A 39 -0.40 2.27 -8.46
N VAL A 40 -0.92 2.53 -7.26
CA VAL A 40 -1.37 1.48 -6.33
C VAL A 40 -2.89 1.45 -6.31
N ILE A 41 -3.48 0.30 -6.66
CA ILE A 41 -4.93 0.08 -6.63
C ILE A 41 -5.24 -0.88 -5.48
N LEU A 42 -5.91 -0.38 -4.44
CA LEU A 42 -6.42 -1.19 -3.35
C LEU A 42 -7.84 -1.64 -3.70
N LEU A 43 -8.00 -2.92 -4.05
CA LEU A 43 -9.30 -3.52 -4.36
C LEU A 43 -9.63 -4.62 -3.35
N ARG A 44 -10.85 -4.59 -2.82
CA ARG A 44 -11.36 -5.66 -1.95
C ARG A 44 -12.20 -6.65 -2.77
N GLY A 45 -11.51 -7.64 -3.33
CA GLY A 45 -12.11 -8.79 -4.00
C GLY A 45 -12.45 -8.57 -5.47
N HIS A 46 -12.30 -9.66 -6.22
CA HIS A 46 -12.93 -9.90 -7.51
C HIS A 46 -13.51 -11.31 -7.39
N TRP A 47 -14.78 -11.48 -7.75
CA TRP A 47 -15.49 -12.77 -7.59
C TRP A 47 -14.84 -13.85 -8.45
#